data_AF-A0A257MWN2-F1
#
_entry.id   AF-A0A257MWN2-F1
#
_cell.length_a   1.000
_cell.length_b   1.000
_cell.length_c   1.000
_cell.angle_alpha   90.00
_cell.angle_beta   90.00
_cell.angle_gamma   90.00
#
_symmetry.space_group_name_H-M   'P 1'
#
loop_
_entity.id
_entity.type
_entity.pdbx_description
1 polymer ?
#
loop_
_entity_poly.entity_id
_entity_poly.type
_entity_poly.pdbx_seq_one_letter_code
_entity_poly.pdbx_strand_id
1 'polypeptide(L)'
;MSAREILDRIEPHFTKGGRFEKYYGLYEMVDTFIYTPSEVTRGSTHVRDGNDLKRTMTFVVIATLFCVLMAMYNTGYQANLAMEAMGLEKIDNWRSVPMMLFGYSTMNPFSNLVHGALYFLPIYITTLAIGGIWEVLFATVRGHEVNEGFLVSSMLYALILPPDMPLWQVALGISFGIVIGKEVFGGTGKNFLNPALTGRAFLYFAYPASMTGDSVWVAVDGFTRATPLGL
;
A
#
# COMPACT_ATOMS: atom_id res chain seq x y z
N MET A 1 11.93 32.22 -1.46
CA MET A 1 12.69 30.97 -1.35
C MET A 1 11.86 29.87 -1.98
N SER A 2 12.36 29.28 -3.06
CA SER A 2 11.75 28.09 -3.68
C SER A 2 11.91 26.88 -2.75
N ALA A 3 11.00 25.91 -2.80
CA ALA A 3 11.11 24.69 -1.99
C ALA A 3 12.43 23.93 -2.26
N ARG A 4 12.99 24.04 -3.47
CA ARG A 4 14.31 23.51 -3.82
C ARG A 4 15.46 24.17 -3.04
N GLU A 5 15.45 25.50 -2.95
CA GLU A 5 16.49 26.26 -2.22
C GLU A 5 16.51 25.94 -0.73
N ILE A 6 15.34 25.59 -0.17
CA ILE A 6 15.22 25.19 1.23
C ILE A 6 15.87 23.82 1.45
N LEU A 7 15.59 22.85 0.58
CA LEU A 7 16.16 21.51 0.67
C LEU A 7 17.69 21.54 0.48
N ASP A 8 18.17 22.21 -0.57
CA ASP A 8 19.61 22.35 -0.87
C ASP A 8 20.39 23.01 0.29
N ARG A 9 19.75 23.91 1.06
CA ARG A 9 20.37 24.54 2.24
C ARG A 9 20.51 23.59 3.42
N ILE A 10 19.60 22.63 3.55
CA ILE A 10 19.57 21.67 4.66
C ILE A 10 20.44 20.44 4.34
N GLU A 11 20.58 20.08 3.06
CA GLU A 11 21.38 18.95 2.55
C GLU A 11 22.74 18.74 3.25
N PRO A 12 23.58 19.78 3.49
CA PRO A 12 24.90 19.59 4.09
C PRO A 12 24.87 19.05 5.53
N HIS A 13 23.73 19.11 6.21
CA HIS A 13 23.57 18.55 7.56
C HIS A 13 23.32 17.04 7.53
N PHE A 14 22.90 16.50 6.38
CA PHE A 14 22.55 15.10 6.17
C PHE A 14 23.61 14.33 5.36
N THR A 15 24.53 15.02 4.67
CA THR A 15 25.65 14.37 3.95
C THR A 15 26.77 13.91 4.89
N LYS A 16 27.73 13.12 4.38
CA LYS A 16 28.82 12.52 5.17
C LYS A 16 29.59 13.57 5.99
N GLY A 17 29.60 13.42 7.31
CA GLY A 17 30.21 14.38 8.25
C GLY A 17 29.24 15.42 8.82
N GLY A 18 27.97 15.41 8.40
CA GLY A 18 26.89 16.24 8.94
C GLY A 18 26.32 15.67 10.26
N ARG A 19 25.72 16.54 11.09
CA ARG A 19 25.14 16.15 12.40
C ARG A 19 24.02 15.11 12.28
N PHE A 20 23.32 15.08 11.15
CA PHE A 20 22.18 14.21 10.90
C PHE A 20 22.46 13.17 9.80
N GLU A 21 23.73 12.79 9.57
CA GLU A 21 24.13 11.80 8.56
C GLU A 21 23.31 10.51 8.61
N LYS A 22 22.92 10.04 9.80
CA LYS A 22 22.08 8.84 9.96
C LYS A 22 20.70 8.96 9.31
N TYR A 23 20.16 10.16 9.17
CA TYR A 23 18.84 10.44 8.60
C TYR A 23 18.90 10.83 7.13
N TYR A 24 20.04 10.63 6.47
CA TYR A 24 20.22 10.93 5.05
C TYR A 24 19.11 10.31 4.18
N GLY A 25 18.80 9.03 4.37
CA GLY A 25 17.76 8.35 3.60
C GLY A 25 16.36 8.96 3.76
N LEU A 26 16.06 9.59 4.90
CA LEU A 26 14.78 10.30 5.10
C LEU A 26 14.76 11.64 4.35
N TYR A 27 15.86 12.40 4.40
CA TYR A 27 15.99 13.66 3.66
C TYR A 27 15.89 13.40 2.16
N GLU A 28 16.61 12.42 1.67
CA GLU A 28 16.67 12.05 0.25
C GLU A 28 15.33 11.49 -0.25
N MET A 29 14.61 10.70 0.56
CA MET A 29 13.23 10.30 0.26
C MET A 29 12.32 11.52 0.02
N VAL A 30 12.43 12.56 0.87
CA VAL A 30 11.61 13.77 0.74
C VAL A 30 12.04 14.62 -0.46
N ASP A 31 13.35 14.81 -0.68
CA ASP A 31 13.85 15.57 -1.83
C ASP A 31 13.44 14.90 -3.14
N THR A 32 13.68 13.59 -3.24
CA THR A 32 13.38 12.85 -4.46
C THR A 32 11.87 12.65 -4.67
N PHE A 33 11.03 12.68 -3.63
CA PHE A 33 9.57 12.67 -3.80
C PHE A 33 9.06 13.94 -4.48
N ILE A 34 9.68 15.09 -4.19
CA ILE A 34 9.27 16.40 -4.71
C ILE A 34 9.99 16.72 -6.03
N TYR A 35 11.24 16.31 -6.17
CA TYR A 35 12.12 16.66 -7.29
C TYR A 35 12.78 15.43 -7.93
N THR A 36 13.04 15.51 -9.23
CA THR A 36 13.81 14.48 -9.92
C THR A 36 15.29 14.55 -9.52
N PRO A 37 15.98 13.41 -9.31
CA PRO A 37 17.43 13.41 -9.11
C PRO A 37 18.15 14.12 -10.25
N SER A 38 19.14 14.95 -9.93
CA SER A 38 19.96 15.66 -10.92
C SER A 38 21.18 14.87 -11.39
N GLU A 39 21.41 13.68 -10.82
CA GLU A 39 22.55 12.83 -11.15
C GLU A 39 22.39 12.22 -12.54
N VAL A 40 23.38 12.48 -13.39
CA VAL A 40 23.50 11.88 -14.73
C VAL A 40 24.80 11.09 -14.80
N THR A 41 24.75 9.89 -15.36
CA THR A 41 25.95 9.08 -15.58
C THR A 41 26.94 9.82 -16.47
N ARG A 42 28.14 10.13 -15.93
CA ARG A 42 29.27 10.73 -16.65
C ARG A 42 30.31 9.65 -16.97
N GLY A 43 30.97 9.74 -18.14
CA GLY A 43 32.05 8.82 -18.54
C GLY A 43 31.68 7.73 -19.55
N SER A 44 32.66 6.94 -19.99
CA SER A 44 32.48 5.82 -20.93
C SER A 44 32.04 4.56 -20.20
N THR A 45 30.76 4.19 -20.31
CA THR A 45 30.24 2.91 -19.82
C THR A 45 30.04 1.94 -20.98
N HIS A 46 30.21 0.64 -20.72
CA HIS A 46 30.08 -0.41 -21.76
C HIS A 46 28.66 -0.48 -22.35
N VAL A 47 27.64 -0.25 -21.51
CA VAL A 47 26.23 -0.10 -21.90
C VAL A 47 25.65 1.09 -21.14
N ARG A 48 24.84 1.90 -21.82
CA ARG A 48 24.03 2.95 -21.20
C ARG A 48 22.56 2.54 -21.34
N ASP A 49 21.94 2.22 -20.23
CA ASP A 49 20.50 1.99 -20.16
C ASP A 49 19.81 3.31 -19.77
N GLY A 50 18.64 3.57 -20.35
CA GLY A 50 17.77 4.69 -20.01
C GLY A 50 16.70 4.32 -19.00
N ASN A 51 16.71 3.09 -18.48
CA ASN A 51 15.75 2.65 -17.48
C ASN A 51 15.99 3.32 -16.13
N ASP A 52 15.05 4.16 -15.75
CA ASP A 52 14.98 4.81 -14.44
C ASP A 52 14.00 4.04 -13.56
N LEU A 53 14.49 3.46 -12.46
CA LEU A 53 13.68 2.66 -11.53
C LEU A 53 12.52 3.47 -10.94
N LYS A 54 12.76 4.74 -10.58
CA LYS A 54 11.77 5.65 -10.00
C LYS A 54 10.62 5.88 -10.99
N ARG A 55 10.96 6.15 -12.25
CA ARG A 55 10.00 6.33 -13.33
C ARG A 55 9.20 5.06 -13.58
N THR A 56 9.87 3.91 -13.64
CA THR A 56 9.22 2.62 -13.85
C THR A 56 8.25 2.30 -12.70
N MET A 57 8.63 2.56 -11.44
CA MET A 57 7.73 2.38 -10.29
C MET A 57 6.54 3.33 -10.32
N THR A 58 6.74 4.59 -10.71
CA THR A 58 5.65 5.56 -10.88
C THR A 58 4.65 5.13 -11.94
N PHE A 59 5.12 4.57 -13.06
CA PHE A 59 4.23 4.01 -14.09
C PHE A 59 3.39 2.86 -13.55
N VAL A 60 3.98 1.97 -12.73
CA VAL A 60 3.24 0.88 -12.08
C VAL A 60 2.19 1.45 -11.13
N VAL A 61 2.52 2.45 -10.32
CA VAL A 61 1.55 3.13 -9.44
C VAL A 61 0.36 3.67 -10.24
N ILE A 62 0.61 4.38 -11.34
CA ILE A 62 -0.44 4.91 -12.22
C ILE A 62 -1.28 3.76 -12.82
N ALA A 63 -0.66 2.67 -13.25
CA ALA A 63 -1.38 1.52 -13.78
C ALA A 63 -2.26 0.85 -12.71
N THR A 64 -1.75 0.70 -11.49
CA THR A 64 -2.51 0.11 -10.37
C THR A 64 -3.68 0.97 -9.92
N LEU A 65 -3.68 2.28 -10.20
CA LEU A 65 -4.79 3.18 -9.87
C LEU A 65 -6.12 2.70 -10.46
N PHE A 66 -6.11 2.20 -11.70
CA PHE A 66 -7.32 1.65 -12.34
C PHE A 66 -7.83 0.39 -11.62
N CYS A 67 -6.91 -0.46 -11.17
CA CYS A 67 -7.25 -1.64 -10.37
C CYS A 67 -7.83 -1.24 -9.01
N VAL A 68 -7.29 -0.20 -8.37
CA VAL A 68 -7.80 0.35 -7.10
C VAL A 68 -9.20 0.91 -7.26
N LEU A 69 -9.46 1.70 -8.30
CA LEU A 69 -10.80 2.22 -8.59
C LEU A 69 -11.82 1.10 -8.80
N MET A 70 -11.45 0.08 -9.56
CA MET A 70 -12.31 -1.08 -9.77
C MET A 70 -12.52 -1.89 -8.48
N ALA A 71 -11.47 -2.05 -7.66
CA ALA A 71 -11.57 -2.75 -6.37
C ALA A 71 -12.52 -2.02 -5.41
N MET A 72 -12.41 -0.69 -5.30
CA MET A 72 -13.32 0.12 -4.49
C MET A 72 -14.75 0.03 -5.00
N TYR A 73 -14.98 0.22 -6.30
CA TYR A 73 -16.32 0.10 -6.88
C TYR A 73 -16.94 -1.28 -6.65
N ASN A 74 -16.20 -2.35 -6.95
CA ASN A 74 -16.70 -3.72 -6.84
C ASN A 74 -16.97 -4.11 -5.38
N THR A 75 -16.08 -3.75 -4.46
CA THR A 75 -16.26 -4.04 -3.02
C THR A 75 -17.54 -3.38 -2.50
N GLY A 76 -17.76 -2.10 -2.81
CA GLY A 76 -18.96 -1.41 -2.35
C GLY A 76 -20.23 -1.83 -3.06
N TYR A 77 -20.15 -2.19 -4.35
CA TYR A 77 -21.28 -2.77 -5.07
C TYR A 77 -21.73 -4.11 -4.45
N GLN A 78 -20.80 -5.01 -4.15
CA GLN A 78 -21.12 -6.28 -3.46
C GLN A 78 -21.64 -6.04 -2.04
N ALA A 79 -21.12 -5.03 -1.33
CA ALA A 79 -21.63 -4.66 -0.02
C ALA A 79 -23.08 -4.13 -0.07
N ASN A 80 -23.38 -3.25 -1.02
CA ASN A 80 -24.73 -2.72 -1.22
C ASN A 80 -25.73 -3.81 -1.63
N LEU A 81 -25.35 -4.70 -2.54
CA LEU A 81 -26.15 -5.88 -2.89
C LEU A 81 -26.43 -6.79 -1.70
N ALA A 82 -25.42 -7.03 -0.85
CA ALA A 82 -25.57 -7.87 0.33
C ALA A 82 -26.53 -7.25 1.36
N MET A 83 -26.44 -5.94 1.59
CA MET A 83 -27.38 -5.24 2.47
C MET A 83 -28.81 -5.28 1.93
N GLU A 84 -28.99 -5.10 0.62
CA GLU A 84 -30.31 -5.20 -0.03
C GLU A 84 -30.90 -6.60 0.14
N ALA A 85 -30.09 -7.65 -0.05
CA ALA A 85 -30.50 -9.04 0.16
C ALA A 85 -30.84 -9.36 1.63
N MET A 86 -30.20 -8.69 2.58
CA MET A 86 -30.45 -8.86 4.03
C MET A 86 -31.54 -7.92 4.57
N GLY A 87 -32.05 -6.98 3.76
CA GLY A 87 -33.00 -5.96 4.20
C GLY A 87 -32.43 -4.95 5.20
N LEU A 88 -31.11 -4.73 5.18
CA LEU A 88 -30.43 -3.79 6.07
C LEU A 88 -30.43 -2.38 5.48
N GLU A 89 -31.06 -1.43 6.18
CA GLU A 89 -31.05 -0.01 5.77
C GLU A 89 -29.78 0.73 6.21
N LYS A 90 -29.06 0.22 7.21
CA LYS A 90 -27.85 0.83 7.76
C LYS A 90 -26.93 -0.23 8.38
N ILE A 91 -25.62 -0.03 8.21
CA ILE A 91 -24.59 -0.76 8.96
C ILE A 91 -24.31 -0.04 10.27
N ASP A 92 -24.34 -0.73 11.40
CA ASP A 92 -24.02 -0.17 12.72
C ASP A 92 -22.50 -0.09 12.98
N ASN A 93 -21.80 0.67 12.12
CA ASN A 93 -20.36 0.93 12.25
C ASN A 93 -20.04 2.39 11.97
N TRP A 94 -18.80 2.81 12.29
CA TRP A 94 -18.28 4.15 11.96
C TRP A 94 -18.39 4.48 10.46
N ARG A 95 -18.36 3.44 9.61
CA ARG A 95 -18.57 3.52 8.15
C ARG A 95 -19.94 4.08 7.76
N SER A 96 -20.91 4.07 8.68
CA SER A 96 -22.22 4.68 8.43
C SER A 96 -22.21 6.20 8.45
N VAL A 97 -21.22 6.83 9.09
CA VAL A 97 -21.16 8.29 9.18
C VAL A 97 -20.99 8.95 7.80
N PRO A 98 -20.03 8.54 6.96
CA PRO A 98 -19.94 9.04 5.59
C PRO A 98 -21.11 8.57 4.73
N MET A 99 -21.59 7.34 4.93
CA MET A 99 -22.69 6.78 4.14
C MET A 99 -24.06 7.39 4.43
N MET A 100 -24.25 8.07 5.57
CA MET A 100 -25.46 8.86 5.81
C MET A 100 -25.62 10.01 4.80
N LEU A 101 -24.51 10.54 4.25
CA LEU A 101 -24.53 11.59 3.24
C LEU A 101 -24.77 11.04 1.82
N PHE A 102 -24.18 9.88 1.50
CA PHE A 102 -24.17 9.32 0.15
C PHE A 102 -25.24 8.24 -0.09
N GLY A 103 -25.84 7.71 0.96
CA GLY A 103 -26.84 6.65 0.93
C GLY A 103 -26.26 5.29 0.54
N TYR A 104 -27.02 4.22 0.78
CA TYR A 104 -26.70 2.87 0.35
C TYR A 104 -27.59 2.51 -0.85
N SER A 105 -27.08 2.66 -2.07
CA SER A 105 -27.83 2.28 -3.25
C SER A 105 -26.96 1.58 -4.28
N THR A 106 -27.44 0.41 -4.72
CA THR A 106 -26.80 -0.42 -5.74
C THR A 106 -26.71 0.31 -7.09
N MET A 107 -27.72 1.14 -7.40
CA MET A 107 -27.86 1.83 -8.69
C MET A 107 -26.96 3.05 -8.85
N ASN A 108 -26.46 3.66 -7.77
CA ASN A 108 -25.60 4.84 -7.86
C ASN A 108 -24.12 4.43 -7.80
N PRO A 109 -23.35 4.60 -8.91
CA PRO A 109 -21.95 4.17 -8.93
C PRO A 109 -21.08 4.90 -7.90
N PHE A 110 -21.43 6.15 -7.58
CA PHE A 110 -20.72 6.95 -6.60
C PHE A 110 -20.92 6.46 -5.16
N SER A 111 -22.14 6.02 -4.80
CA SER A 111 -22.41 5.40 -3.50
C SER A 111 -21.61 4.10 -3.34
N ASN A 112 -21.59 3.26 -4.38
CA ASN A 112 -20.78 2.03 -4.40
C ASN A 112 -19.28 2.34 -4.22
N LEU A 113 -18.76 3.35 -4.94
CA LEU A 113 -17.35 3.73 -4.84
C LEU A 113 -16.99 4.20 -3.41
N VAL A 114 -17.80 5.06 -2.81
CA VAL A 114 -17.57 5.57 -1.46
C VAL A 114 -17.64 4.43 -0.45
N HIS A 115 -18.64 3.54 -0.55
CA HIS A 115 -18.76 2.43 0.38
C HIS A 115 -17.53 1.52 0.33
N GLY A 116 -17.06 1.14 -0.87
CA GLY A 116 -15.85 0.32 -0.98
C GLY A 116 -14.57 1.06 -0.59
N ALA A 117 -14.48 2.37 -0.80
CA ALA A 117 -13.36 3.18 -0.33
C ALA A 117 -13.22 3.14 1.21
N LEU A 118 -14.34 3.05 1.96
CA LEU A 118 -14.32 2.92 3.42
C LEU A 118 -13.77 1.58 3.92
N TYR A 119 -13.73 0.55 3.07
CA TYR A 119 -13.04 -0.71 3.36
C TYR A 119 -11.58 -0.68 2.91
N PHE A 120 -11.33 -0.20 1.69
CA PHE A 120 -10.00 -0.20 1.10
C PHE A 120 -9.03 0.80 1.76
N LEU A 121 -9.47 2.05 2.01
CA LEU A 121 -8.58 3.11 2.52
C LEU A 121 -7.96 2.79 3.88
N PRO A 122 -8.71 2.30 4.90
CA PRO A 122 -8.10 1.92 6.17
C PRO A 122 -7.03 0.83 6.04
N ILE A 123 -7.26 -0.18 5.19
CA ILE A 123 -6.28 -1.24 4.90
C ILE A 123 -5.05 -0.63 4.25
N TYR A 124 -5.22 0.18 3.20
CA TYR A 124 -4.12 0.80 2.48
C TYR A 124 -3.28 1.73 3.37
N ILE A 125 -3.93 2.59 4.16
CA ILE A 125 -3.26 3.50 5.10
C ILE A 125 -2.47 2.72 6.15
N THR A 126 -3.04 1.64 6.69
CA THR A 126 -2.33 0.79 7.67
C THR A 126 -1.11 0.13 7.05
N THR A 127 -1.24 -0.37 5.82
CA THR A 127 -0.14 -0.96 5.05
C THR A 127 1.00 0.04 4.83
N LEU A 128 0.67 1.25 4.38
CA LEU A 128 1.62 2.32 4.14
C LEU A 128 2.32 2.75 5.43
N ALA A 129 1.57 2.97 6.50
CA ALA A 129 2.11 3.44 7.77
C ALA A 129 3.09 2.43 8.36
N ILE A 130 2.65 1.17 8.51
CA ILE A 130 3.46 0.14 9.17
C ILE A 130 4.62 -0.32 8.30
N GLY A 131 4.40 -0.57 7.01
CA GLY A 131 5.48 -0.96 6.11
C GLY A 131 6.48 0.19 5.90
N GLY A 132 6.01 1.43 5.81
CA GLY A 132 6.88 2.61 5.68
C GLY A 132 7.74 2.83 6.92
N ILE A 133 7.20 2.61 8.12
CA ILE A 133 7.99 2.64 9.37
C ILE A 133 9.13 1.63 9.31
N TRP A 134 8.87 0.39 8.91
CA TRP A 134 9.91 -0.63 8.78
C TRP A 134 10.94 -0.26 7.73
N GLU A 135 10.51 0.21 6.56
CA GLU A 135 11.42 0.57 5.49
C GLU A 135 12.34 1.74 5.87
N VAL A 136 11.80 2.80 6.46
CA VAL A 136 12.58 3.94 6.96
C VAL A 136 13.54 3.51 8.07
N LEU A 137 13.09 2.63 8.98
CA LEU A 137 13.93 2.11 10.05
C LEU A 137 15.13 1.33 9.50
N PHE A 138 14.90 0.41 8.57
CA PHE A 138 15.97 -0.39 7.97
C PHE A 138 16.91 0.44 7.12
N ALA A 139 16.38 1.39 6.34
CA ALA A 139 17.18 2.35 5.57
C ALA A 139 18.11 3.19 6.48
N THR A 140 17.58 3.68 7.60
CA THR A 140 18.33 4.44 8.62
C THR A 140 19.42 3.60 9.28
N VAL A 141 19.11 2.34 9.63
CA VAL A 141 20.06 1.42 10.27
C VAL A 141 21.19 1.01 9.33
N ARG A 142 20.88 0.84 8.04
CA ARG A 142 21.83 0.35 7.03
C ARG A 142 22.51 1.44 6.21
N GLY A 143 22.09 2.69 6.38
CA GLY A 143 22.67 3.84 5.69
C GLY A 143 22.46 3.79 4.18
N HIS A 144 21.31 3.31 3.71
CA HIS A 144 20.93 3.34 2.30
C HIS A 144 19.66 4.16 2.08
N GLU A 145 19.43 4.48 0.82
CA GLU A 145 18.30 5.25 0.31
C GLU A 145 16.97 4.49 0.49
N VAL A 146 15.87 5.22 0.68
CA VAL A 146 14.52 4.63 0.73
C VAL A 146 14.02 4.44 -0.70
N ASN A 147 13.65 3.21 -1.06
CA ASN A 147 13.25 2.91 -2.43
C ASN A 147 11.73 3.08 -2.63
N GLU A 148 11.33 3.74 -3.71
CA GLU A 148 9.92 3.92 -4.07
C GLU A 148 9.15 2.62 -4.35
N GLY A 149 9.84 1.51 -4.59
CA GLY A 149 9.23 0.19 -4.78
C GLY A 149 8.35 -0.25 -3.60
N PHE A 150 8.50 0.37 -2.43
CA PHE A 150 7.57 0.19 -1.33
C PHE A 150 6.14 0.63 -1.66
N LEU A 151 5.97 1.77 -2.33
CA LEU A 151 4.63 2.28 -2.68
C LEU A 151 3.87 1.26 -3.52
N VAL A 152 4.55 0.68 -4.52
CA VAL A 152 3.99 -0.39 -5.34
C VAL A 152 3.65 -1.61 -4.49
N SER A 153 4.57 -2.06 -3.63
CA SER A 153 4.36 -3.25 -2.78
C SER A 153 3.18 -3.06 -1.82
N SER A 154 3.03 -1.87 -1.24
CA SER A 154 1.94 -1.54 -0.32
C SER A 154 0.57 -1.50 -1.02
N MET A 155 0.50 -0.94 -2.24
CA MET A 155 -0.72 -0.95 -3.05
C MET A 155 -1.11 -2.36 -3.44
N LEU A 156 -0.16 -3.15 -3.95
CA LEU A 156 -0.40 -4.53 -4.34
C LEU A 156 -0.83 -5.38 -3.13
N TYR A 157 -0.22 -5.18 -1.97
CA TYR A 157 -0.60 -5.87 -0.75
C TYR A 157 -2.03 -5.54 -0.33
N ALA A 158 -2.44 -4.26 -0.34
CA ALA A 158 -3.81 -3.88 -0.02
C ALA A 158 -4.84 -4.49 -1.00
N LEU A 159 -4.50 -4.62 -2.28
CA LEU A 159 -5.37 -5.16 -3.32
C LEU A 159 -5.57 -6.69 -3.25
N ILE A 160 -4.64 -7.42 -2.63
CA ILE A 160 -4.70 -8.89 -2.55
C ILE A 160 -5.30 -9.41 -1.24
N LEU A 161 -5.72 -8.51 -0.35
CA LEU A 161 -6.34 -8.85 0.93
C LEU A 161 -7.86 -8.74 0.88
N PRO A 162 -8.57 -9.51 1.70
CA PRO A 162 -10.01 -9.36 1.85
C PRO A 162 -10.40 -7.98 2.42
N PRO A 163 -11.57 -7.44 2.06
CA PRO A 163 -11.99 -6.10 2.44
C PRO A 163 -12.32 -5.93 3.94
N ASP A 164 -12.72 -7.01 4.61
CA ASP A 164 -13.08 -6.98 6.04
C ASP A 164 -11.94 -7.45 6.95
N MET A 165 -10.71 -7.49 6.44
CA MET A 165 -9.58 -7.98 7.23
C MET A 165 -9.26 -7.02 8.40
N PRO A 166 -9.10 -7.52 9.64
CA PRO A 166 -8.76 -6.68 10.77
C PRO A 166 -7.44 -5.91 10.56
N LEU A 167 -7.44 -4.61 10.85
CA LEU A 167 -6.29 -3.73 10.57
C LEU A 167 -4.99 -4.17 11.28
N TRP A 168 -5.09 -4.78 12.45
CA TRP A 168 -3.92 -5.31 13.15
C TRP A 168 -3.30 -6.51 12.42
N GLN A 169 -4.09 -7.35 11.75
CA GLN A 169 -3.58 -8.44 10.90
C GLN A 169 -2.91 -7.86 9.66
N VAL A 170 -3.50 -6.83 9.04
CA VAL A 170 -2.88 -6.10 7.91
C VAL A 170 -1.48 -5.65 8.31
N ALA A 171 -1.36 -5.01 9.48
CA ALA A 171 -0.10 -4.52 10.05
C ALA A 171 0.93 -5.63 10.30
N LEU A 172 0.51 -6.78 10.86
CA LEU A 172 1.42 -7.91 11.10
C LEU A 172 1.90 -8.53 9.79
N GLY A 173 1.00 -8.72 8.81
CA GLY A 173 1.36 -9.34 7.55
C GLY A 173 2.29 -8.46 6.71
N ILE A 174 2.08 -7.14 6.65
CA ILE A 174 3.02 -6.24 5.96
C ILE A 174 4.35 -6.17 6.70
N SER A 175 4.34 -6.18 8.05
CA SER A 175 5.57 -6.22 8.85
C SER A 175 6.39 -7.47 8.52
N PHE A 176 5.74 -8.65 8.47
CA PHE A 176 6.41 -9.89 8.10
C PHE A 176 6.93 -9.84 6.65
N GLY A 177 6.10 -9.38 5.71
CA GLY A 177 6.46 -9.28 4.30
C GLY A 177 7.65 -8.35 4.04
N ILE A 178 7.69 -7.18 4.66
CA ILE A 178 8.79 -6.22 4.51
C ILE A 178 10.02 -6.69 5.27
N VAL A 179 9.90 -7.03 6.55
CA VAL A 179 11.07 -7.39 7.36
C VAL A 179 11.70 -8.69 6.86
N ILE A 180 10.92 -9.77 6.77
CA ILE A 180 11.43 -11.08 6.39
C ILE A 180 11.57 -11.21 4.88
N GLY A 181 10.59 -10.75 4.09
CA GLY A 181 10.60 -10.93 2.64
C GLY A 181 11.53 -9.98 1.88
N LYS A 182 11.91 -8.84 2.46
CA LYS A 182 12.71 -7.79 1.78
C LYS A 182 13.94 -7.37 2.56
N GLU A 183 13.77 -6.85 3.77
CA GLU A 183 14.83 -6.14 4.48
C GLU A 183 15.91 -7.08 5.02
N VAL A 184 15.57 -8.26 5.54
CA VAL A 184 16.55 -9.26 5.97
C VAL A 184 17.54 -9.61 4.86
N PHE A 185 17.11 -9.61 3.59
CA PHE A 185 17.92 -9.96 2.43
C PHE A 185 18.75 -8.82 1.84
N GLY A 186 18.64 -7.60 2.39
CA GLY A 186 19.43 -6.48 1.89
C GLY A 186 18.61 -5.37 1.23
N GLY A 187 17.27 -5.44 1.27
CA GLY A 187 16.38 -4.43 0.72
C GLY A 187 16.03 -4.67 -0.76
N THR A 188 15.60 -3.60 -1.43
CA THR A 188 15.14 -3.66 -2.83
C THR A 188 16.22 -4.15 -3.78
N GLY A 189 15.88 -5.10 -4.66
CA GLY A 189 16.79 -5.66 -5.66
C GLY A 189 17.62 -6.85 -5.18
N LYS A 190 17.60 -7.15 -3.87
CA LYS A 190 18.21 -8.35 -3.27
C LYS A 190 17.16 -9.33 -2.73
N ASN A 191 15.89 -8.92 -2.70
CA ASN A 191 14.78 -9.73 -2.24
C ASN A 191 14.48 -10.86 -3.25
N PHE A 192 14.65 -12.11 -2.82
CA PHE A 192 14.34 -13.28 -3.64
C PHE A 192 12.83 -13.57 -3.71
N LEU A 193 12.05 -13.03 -2.76
CA LEU A 193 10.61 -13.15 -2.67
C LEU A 193 9.91 -11.83 -2.99
N ASN A 194 8.68 -11.94 -3.48
CA ASN A 194 7.76 -10.80 -3.51
C ASN A 194 7.30 -10.46 -2.08
N PRO A 195 7.59 -9.26 -1.55
CA PRO A 195 7.27 -8.91 -0.16
C PRO A 195 5.76 -8.90 0.14
N ALA A 196 4.94 -8.43 -0.81
CA ALA A 196 3.49 -8.40 -0.66
C ALA A 196 2.90 -9.81 -0.61
N LEU A 197 3.33 -10.70 -1.51
CA LEU A 197 2.89 -12.10 -1.49
C LEU A 197 3.41 -12.85 -0.26
N THR A 198 4.61 -12.53 0.22
CA THR A 198 5.17 -13.10 1.45
C THR A 198 4.32 -12.73 2.66
N GLY A 199 3.91 -11.46 2.78
CA GLY A 199 2.99 -11.02 3.83
C GLY A 199 1.63 -11.71 3.73
N ARG A 200 1.08 -11.85 2.51
CA ARG A 200 -0.18 -12.56 2.29
C ARG A 200 -0.08 -14.04 2.67
N ALA A 201 1.01 -14.71 2.31
CA ALA A 201 1.25 -16.11 2.66
C ALA A 201 1.34 -16.30 4.17
N PHE A 202 2.03 -15.39 4.88
CA PHE A 202 2.05 -15.39 6.34
C PHE A 202 0.63 -15.31 6.92
N LEU A 203 -0.20 -14.38 6.45
CA LEU A 203 -1.57 -14.25 6.93
C LEU A 203 -2.44 -15.47 6.59
N TYR A 204 -2.25 -16.06 5.42
CA TYR A 204 -2.97 -17.25 5.00
C TYR A 204 -2.77 -18.42 5.97
N PHE A 205 -1.53 -18.66 6.42
CA PHE A 205 -1.22 -19.75 7.36
C PHE A 205 -1.45 -19.38 8.83
N ALA A 206 -1.21 -18.13 9.22
CA ALA A 206 -1.34 -17.71 10.62
C ALA A 206 -2.79 -17.38 11.00
N TYR A 207 -3.59 -16.85 10.07
CA TYR A 207 -4.96 -16.37 10.30
C TYR A 207 -5.93 -16.84 9.19
N PRO A 208 -6.10 -18.16 8.99
CA PRO A 208 -6.90 -18.69 7.89
C PRO A 208 -8.36 -18.24 7.92
N ALA A 209 -8.95 -18.06 9.11
CA ALA A 209 -10.35 -17.63 9.27
C ALA A 209 -10.64 -16.24 8.70
N SER A 210 -9.63 -15.36 8.63
CA SER A 210 -9.74 -14.00 8.07
C SER A 210 -9.24 -13.92 6.64
N MET A 211 -8.79 -15.04 6.05
CA MET A 211 -8.20 -15.10 4.71
C MET A 211 -8.91 -16.09 3.78
N THR A 212 -9.69 -17.03 4.33
CA THR A 212 -10.33 -18.13 3.61
C THR A 212 -11.70 -18.41 4.23
N GLY A 213 -12.65 -18.85 3.41
CA GLY A 213 -14.04 -19.09 3.80
C GLY A 213 -15.02 -18.26 2.99
N ASP A 214 -16.32 -18.48 3.21
CA ASP A 214 -17.38 -17.89 2.38
C ASP A 214 -17.90 -16.53 2.89
N SER A 215 -17.52 -16.14 4.11
CA SER A 215 -17.91 -14.86 4.74
C SER A 215 -16.92 -13.73 4.51
N VAL A 216 -15.67 -14.04 4.13
CA VAL A 216 -14.57 -13.06 4.13
C VAL A 216 -14.57 -12.16 2.86
N TRP A 217 -15.28 -12.58 1.81
CA TRP A 217 -15.24 -11.93 0.49
C TRP A 217 -16.28 -10.84 0.30
N VAL A 218 -17.28 -10.75 1.19
CA VAL A 218 -18.31 -9.72 1.14
C VAL A 218 -18.19 -8.87 2.38
N ALA A 219 -18.12 -7.55 2.18
CA ALA A 219 -17.81 -6.59 3.23
C ALA A 219 -18.97 -6.34 4.23
N VAL A 220 -19.99 -7.19 4.25
CA VAL A 220 -21.16 -7.07 5.14
C VAL A 220 -21.21 -8.30 6.03
N ASP A 221 -21.14 -8.06 7.34
CA ASP A 221 -21.20 -9.12 8.34
C ASP A 221 -22.54 -9.88 8.24
N GLY A 222 -22.49 -11.20 8.41
CA GLY A 222 -23.65 -12.10 8.28
C GLY A 222 -24.03 -12.48 6.86
N PHE A 223 -23.43 -11.89 5.81
CA PHE A 223 -23.64 -12.32 4.43
C PHE A 223 -22.59 -13.37 4.02
N THR A 224 -23.04 -14.53 3.55
CA THR A 224 -22.16 -15.63 3.14
C THR A 224 -22.37 -15.94 1.66
N ARG A 225 -21.28 -16.03 0.89
CA ARG A 225 -21.33 -16.39 -0.53
C ARG A 225 -20.15 -17.29 -0.90
N ALA A 226 -20.47 -18.45 -1.47
CA ALA A 226 -19.46 -19.35 -2.01
C ALA A 226 -18.62 -18.65 -3.08
N THR A 227 -17.30 -18.84 -3.01
CA THR A 227 -16.41 -18.31 -4.06
C THR A 227 -16.63 -19.06 -5.37
N PRO A 228 -16.69 -18.38 -6.53
CA PRO A 228 -16.92 -19.04 -7.84
C PRO A 228 -15.89 -20.12 -8.22
N LEU A 229 -14.70 -20.10 -7.59
CA LEU A 229 -13.61 -21.05 -7.82
C LEU A 229 -13.57 -22.20 -6.80
N GLY A 230 -14.40 -22.14 -5.74
CA GLY A 230 -14.53 -23.18 -4.72
C GLY A 230 -15.71 -24.13 -4.94
N LEU A 231 -16.38 -24.02 -6.09
CA LEU A 231 -17.48 -24.90 -6.54
C LEU A 231 -16.94 -26.13 -7.29
#